data_AF-A0A945YZE4-F1
#
_entry.id   AF-A0A945YZE4-F1
#
_cell.length_a   1.000
_cell.length_b   1.000
_cell.length_c   1.000
_cell.angle_alpha   90.00
_cell.angle_beta   90.00
_cell.angle_gamma   90.00
#
_symmetry.space_group_name_H-M   'P 1'
#
loop_
_entity.id
_entity.type
_entity.pdbx_description
1 polymer ?
#
loop_
_entity_poly.entity_id
_entity_poly.type
_entity_poly.pdbx_seq_one_letter_code
_entity_poly.pdbx_strand_id
1 'polypeptide(L)'
;MKRNILFENYSKAFNIRRWIGWYLLCLMVHFFPRYAYLFSVRREIPTKSTRFYEKQNPLDDFEIQMDISDTLPEMEEINIVLKGTSFSRERLSSLKPPIFLVNWVNDEGRVSEPVPFTKGEGVFYVTGGNQTIAWWMNREGRTPIILIQYARFNKKGEMVKNELELSDDVKDIFPDSENYRIVVSHCSNHPFPQMSAVVCIAALCKLAKKVNIYGWDQYLDFEPIKHGYWKVLFGLTSPRPKSRPPLACRVEQALWNYHYAYRLDKLQNLNIEGRITQLKHHPRFMNKINKVFHND
;
A
#
# COMPACT_ATOMS: atom_id res chain seq x y z
N MET A 1 -9.15 10.54 -34.33
CA MET A 1 -8.16 9.95 -33.40
C MET A 1 -7.62 8.67 -34.04
N LYS A 2 -6.39 8.66 -34.56
CA LYS A 2 -5.84 7.48 -35.27
C LYS A 2 -5.66 6.31 -34.27
N ARG A 3 -6.32 5.18 -34.54
CA ARG A 3 -6.18 3.94 -33.76
C ARG A 3 -4.75 3.44 -33.87
N ASN A 4 -4.08 3.26 -32.74
CA ASN A 4 -2.68 2.90 -32.70
C ASN A 4 -2.57 1.37 -32.69
N ILE A 5 -2.44 0.78 -33.89
CA ILE A 5 -2.50 -0.66 -34.20
C ILE A 5 -1.54 -1.49 -33.32
N LEU A 6 -0.40 -0.91 -32.94
CA LEU A 6 0.58 -1.53 -32.05
C LEU A 6 -0.01 -1.90 -30.68
N PHE A 7 -0.93 -1.08 -30.16
CA PHE A 7 -1.51 -1.24 -28.83
C PHE A 7 -2.69 -2.24 -28.82
N GLU A 8 -3.46 -2.33 -29.90
CA GLU A 8 -4.53 -3.33 -30.05
C GLU A 8 -3.96 -4.76 -30.21
N ASN A 9 -2.80 -4.89 -30.82
CA ASN A 9 -2.12 -6.18 -30.92
C ASN A 9 -1.44 -6.57 -29.59
N TYR A 10 -0.91 -5.60 -28.85
CA TYR A 10 -0.36 -5.83 -27.52
C TYR A 10 -1.42 -6.26 -26.49
N SER A 11 -2.68 -5.79 -26.62
CA SER A 11 -3.77 -6.19 -25.73
C SER A 11 -4.24 -7.64 -25.92
N LYS A 12 -4.04 -8.21 -27.12
CA LYS A 12 -4.41 -9.59 -27.47
C LYS A 12 -3.36 -10.64 -27.07
N ALA A 13 -2.12 -10.22 -26.76
CA ALA A 13 -1.01 -11.13 -26.44
C ALA A 13 -0.83 -11.36 -24.93
N PHE A 14 -1.79 -12.04 -24.29
CA PHE A 14 -1.79 -12.33 -22.84
C PHE A 14 -0.48 -12.98 -22.34
N ASN A 15 0.07 -13.93 -23.11
CA ASN A 15 1.30 -14.63 -22.74
C ASN A 15 2.53 -13.71 -22.74
N ILE A 16 2.61 -12.75 -23.67
CA ILE A 16 3.71 -11.77 -23.72
C ILE A 16 3.61 -10.81 -22.53
N ARG A 17 2.41 -10.33 -22.22
CA ARG A 17 2.14 -9.47 -21.04
C ARG A 17 2.56 -10.14 -19.73
N ARG A 18 2.35 -11.46 -19.62
CA ARG A 18 2.72 -12.25 -18.44
C ARG A 18 4.22 -12.42 -18.26
N TRP A 19 5.07 -12.22 -19.28
CA TRP A 19 6.53 -12.46 -19.15
C TRP A 19 7.40 -11.23 -19.30
N ILE A 20 6.96 -10.23 -20.08
CA ILE A 20 7.73 -8.99 -20.29
C ILE A 20 6.94 -7.74 -19.93
N GLY A 21 5.65 -7.88 -19.59
CA GLY A 21 4.75 -6.74 -19.37
C GLY A 21 5.19 -5.80 -18.26
N TRP A 22 5.86 -6.30 -17.22
CA TRP A 22 6.38 -5.46 -16.14
C TRP A 22 7.63 -4.65 -16.54
N TYR A 23 8.53 -5.22 -17.34
CA TYR A 23 9.67 -4.46 -17.88
C TYR A 23 9.15 -3.38 -18.82
N LEU A 24 8.17 -3.72 -19.66
CA LEU A 24 7.50 -2.75 -20.51
C LEU A 24 6.77 -1.68 -19.70
N LEU A 25 6.10 -2.04 -18.60
CA LEU A 25 5.49 -1.05 -17.70
C LEU A 25 6.55 -0.11 -17.11
N CYS A 26 7.70 -0.62 -16.65
CA CYS A 26 8.81 0.22 -16.17
C CYS A 26 9.33 1.16 -17.28
N LEU A 27 9.52 0.65 -18.49
CA LEU A 27 9.94 1.46 -19.64
C LEU A 27 8.89 2.50 -20.02
N MET A 28 7.61 2.18 -19.90
CA MET A 28 6.52 3.12 -20.14
C MET A 28 6.46 4.20 -19.08
N VAL A 29 6.68 3.87 -17.80
CA VAL A 29 6.86 4.88 -16.74
C VAL A 29 8.03 5.80 -17.08
N HIS A 30 9.12 5.25 -17.63
CA HIS A 30 10.26 6.07 -18.04
C HIS A 30 9.95 6.98 -19.25
N PHE A 31 9.57 6.43 -20.40
CA PHE A 31 9.46 7.20 -21.64
C PHE A 31 8.13 7.93 -21.78
N PHE A 32 7.04 7.32 -21.30
CA PHE A 32 5.67 7.76 -21.58
C PHE A 32 4.76 7.56 -20.35
N PRO A 33 5.06 8.18 -19.19
CA PRO A 33 4.37 7.89 -17.92
C PRO A 33 2.85 8.06 -18.01
N ARG A 34 2.38 9.04 -18.79
CA ARG A 34 0.95 9.27 -19.04
C ARG A 34 0.24 8.15 -19.81
N TYR A 35 0.97 7.20 -20.37
CA TYR A 35 0.45 6.05 -21.09
C TYR A 35 0.76 4.71 -20.40
N ALA A 36 1.38 4.75 -19.21
CA ALA A 36 1.74 3.55 -18.45
C ALA A 36 0.53 2.65 -18.14
N TYR A 37 -0.66 3.23 -17.94
CA TYR A 37 -1.90 2.50 -17.70
C TYR A 37 -2.27 1.51 -18.82
N LEU A 38 -1.81 1.72 -20.06
CA LEU A 38 -2.04 0.79 -21.17
C LEU A 38 -1.33 -0.56 -20.98
N PHE A 39 -0.33 -0.58 -20.11
CA PHE A 39 0.49 -1.73 -19.75
C PHE A 39 0.17 -2.28 -18.35
N SER A 40 -0.82 -1.70 -17.66
CA SER A 40 -1.36 -2.25 -16.43
C SER A 40 -2.11 -3.55 -16.76
N VAL A 41 -1.63 -4.64 -16.16
CA VAL A 41 -2.19 -5.99 -16.33
C VAL A 41 -3.47 -6.12 -15.50
N ARG A 42 -3.47 -5.56 -14.28
CA ARG A 42 -4.62 -5.62 -13.37
C ARG A 42 -5.58 -4.44 -13.52
N ARG A 43 -5.25 -3.47 -14.36
CA ARG A 43 -5.99 -2.21 -14.54
C ARG A 43 -6.10 -1.43 -13.21
N GLU A 44 -5.05 -1.50 -12.38
CA GLU A 44 -4.96 -0.80 -11.09
C GLU A 44 -4.19 0.52 -11.20
N ILE A 45 -3.64 0.83 -12.39
CA ILE A 45 -3.07 2.14 -12.69
C ILE A 45 -4.15 3.04 -13.28
N PRO A 46 -4.35 4.26 -12.75
CA PRO A 46 -5.35 5.19 -13.25
C PRO A 46 -5.24 5.46 -14.75
N THR A 47 -6.37 5.31 -15.43
CA THR A 47 -6.54 5.73 -16.81
C THR A 47 -6.62 7.24 -16.92
N LYS A 48 -6.52 7.80 -18.13
CA LYS A 48 -6.63 9.26 -18.35
C LYS A 48 -7.88 9.88 -17.70
N SER A 49 -9.02 9.19 -17.70
CA SER A 49 -10.27 9.71 -17.12
C SER A 49 -10.41 9.49 -15.61
N THR A 50 -9.52 8.70 -14.99
CA THR A 50 -9.58 8.34 -13.57
C THR A 50 -8.35 8.78 -12.78
N ARG A 51 -7.45 9.54 -13.41
CA ARG A 51 -6.39 10.26 -12.71
C ARG A 51 -7.00 11.33 -11.83
N PHE A 52 -6.34 11.59 -10.71
CA PHE A 52 -6.78 12.55 -9.72
C PHE A 52 -5.86 13.76 -9.70
N TYR A 53 -6.37 14.92 -9.31
CA TYR A 53 -5.54 16.11 -9.15
C TYR A 53 -4.65 15.97 -7.92
N GLU A 54 -3.42 16.47 -8.01
CA GLU A 54 -2.49 16.45 -6.88
C GLU A 54 -2.98 17.42 -5.81
N LYS A 55 -3.38 16.88 -4.64
CA LYS A 55 -3.73 17.69 -3.47
C LYS A 55 -2.48 18.15 -2.72
N GLN A 56 -2.59 19.25 -1.97
CA GLN A 56 -1.47 19.76 -1.17
C GLN A 56 -1.08 18.74 -0.07
N ASN A 57 -2.07 18.22 0.66
CA ASN A 57 -1.88 17.13 1.60
C ASN A 57 -2.26 15.79 0.92
N PRO A 58 -1.33 14.84 0.75
CA PRO A 58 -1.64 13.53 0.16
C PRO A 58 -2.64 12.70 0.99
N LEU A 59 -2.82 12.99 2.28
CA LEU A 59 -3.83 12.31 3.11
C LEU A 59 -5.26 12.72 2.75
N ASP A 60 -5.44 13.84 2.05
CA ASP A 60 -6.75 14.28 1.57
C ASP A 60 -7.23 13.44 0.38
N ASP A 61 -6.34 12.66 -0.26
CA ASP A 61 -6.72 11.71 -1.30
C ASP A 61 -7.53 10.53 -0.73
N PHE A 62 -7.55 10.39 0.60
CA PHE A 62 -8.26 9.35 1.33
C PHE A 62 -9.35 9.93 2.23
N GLU A 63 -10.50 9.28 2.23
CA GLU A 63 -11.55 9.50 3.22
C GLU A 63 -11.68 8.25 4.09
N ILE A 64 -11.90 8.44 5.38
CA ILE A 64 -12.14 7.34 6.31
C ILE A 64 -13.56 7.42 6.83
N GLN A 65 -14.21 6.25 6.90
CA GLN A 65 -15.48 6.05 7.54
C GLN A 65 -15.23 5.06 8.67
N MET A 66 -15.56 5.48 9.89
CA MET A 66 -15.58 4.65 11.08
C MET A 66 -17.02 4.62 11.57
N ASP A 67 -17.50 3.46 11.99
CA ASP A 67 -18.80 3.39 12.67
C ASP A 67 -18.66 4.00 14.08
N ILE A 68 -19.71 4.68 14.54
CA ILE A 68 -19.72 5.51 15.76
C ILE A 68 -19.46 4.67 17.04
N SER A 69 -19.73 3.37 17.02
CA SER A 69 -19.47 2.46 18.15
C SER A 69 -17.99 2.11 18.35
N ASP A 70 -17.15 2.29 17.31
CA ASP A 70 -15.79 1.75 17.22
C ASP A 70 -14.75 2.87 17.07
N THR A 71 -15.02 4.06 17.61
CA THR A 71 -14.13 5.21 17.45
C THR A 71 -12.92 5.11 18.36
N LEU A 72 -11.74 4.87 17.76
CA LEU A 72 -10.47 5.09 18.41
C LEU A 72 -10.28 6.59 18.71
N PRO A 73 -9.84 6.98 19.91
CA PRO A 73 -9.56 8.37 20.22
C PRO A 73 -8.40 8.91 19.37
N GLU A 74 -8.41 10.22 19.12
CA GLU A 74 -7.26 10.89 18.52
C GLU A 74 -6.03 10.76 19.43
N MET A 75 -4.88 10.46 18.83
CA MET A 75 -3.63 10.18 19.53
C MET A 75 -2.60 11.28 19.26
N GLU A 76 -1.78 11.62 20.26
CA GLU A 76 -0.73 12.63 20.08
C GLU A 76 0.40 12.14 19.17
N GLU A 77 0.88 10.91 19.41
CA GLU A 77 1.96 10.29 18.64
C GLU A 77 1.76 8.78 18.55
N ILE A 78 1.96 8.21 17.36
CA ILE A 78 1.86 6.77 17.13
C ILE A 78 3.07 6.21 16.38
N ASN A 79 3.30 4.91 16.52
CA ASN A 79 4.31 4.17 15.77
C ASN A 79 3.65 3.12 14.88
N ILE A 80 3.90 3.17 13.57
CA ILE A 80 3.44 2.19 12.59
C ILE A 80 4.64 1.35 12.17
N VAL A 81 4.57 0.04 12.35
CA VAL A 81 5.68 -0.87 12.02
C VAL A 81 5.23 -1.85 10.94
N LEU A 82 5.92 -1.81 9.80
CA LEU A 82 5.75 -2.73 8.67
C LEU A 82 6.88 -3.77 8.67
N LYS A 83 6.66 -4.88 7.94
CA LYS A 83 7.57 -6.05 7.94
C LYS A 83 8.89 -5.88 7.17
N GLY A 84 9.23 -4.68 6.69
CA GLY A 84 10.46 -4.45 5.94
C GLY A 84 11.71 -4.71 6.79
N THR A 85 12.81 -5.06 6.12
CA THR A 85 14.08 -5.40 6.77
C THR A 85 14.98 -4.18 7.01
N SER A 86 14.55 -2.98 6.63
CA SER A 86 15.19 -1.73 7.06
C SER A 86 14.99 -1.42 8.54
N PHE A 87 13.95 -1.97 9.18
CA PHE A 87 13.71 -1.84 10.60
C PHE A 87 14.18 -3.09 11.35
N SER A 88 15.05 -2.91 12.34
CA SER A 88 15.42 -4.00 13.26
C SER A 88 14.27 -4.28 14.22
N ARG A 89 13.76 -5.51 14.20
CA ARG A 89 12.65 -5.96 15.08
C ARG A 89 13.00 -5.87 16.57
N GLU A 90 14.29 -5.93 16.92
CA GLU A 90 14.77 -5.78 18.30
C GLU A 90 14.47 -4.37 18.86
N ARG A 91 14.34 -3.36 17.99
CA ARG A 91 13.97 -2.00 18.39
C ARG A 91 12.50 -1.87 18.78
N LEU A 92 11.68 -2.90 18.58
CA LEU A 92 10.25 -2.80 18.89
C LEU A 92 9.99 -2.52 20.37
N SER A 93 10.80 -3.09 21.26
CA SER A 93 10.71 -2.89 22.71
C SER A 93 11.10 -1.49 23.18
N SER A 94 11.79 -0.70 22.34
CA SER A 94 12.17 0.68 22.67
C SER A 94 11.20 1.74 22.15
N LEU A 95 10.20 1.34 21.36
CA LEU A 95 9.16 2.25 20.88
C LEU A 95 8.14 2.52 22.00
N LYS A 96 7.70 3.79 22.09
CA LYS A 96 6.62 4.16 23.01
C LYS A 96 5.26 3.76 22.39
N PRO A 97 4.34 3.17 23.17
CA PRO A 97 2.97 2.99 22.71
C PRO A 97 2.29 4.33 22.36
N PRO A 98 1.28 4.34 21.46
CA PRO A 98 0.73 3.20 20.75
C PRO A 98 1.58 2.68 19.58
N ILE A 99 1.62 1.36 19.39
CA ILE A 99 2.35 0.67 18.32
C ILE A 99 1.38 -0.13 17.45
N PHE A 100 1.34 0.18 16.16
CA PHE A 100 0.49 -0.47 15.15
C PHE A 100 1.34 -1.38 14.26
N LEU A 101 1.15 -2.69 14.42
CA LEU A 101 1.90 -3.75 13.74
C LEU A 101 1.16 -4.21 12.47
N VAL A 102 1.64 -3.76 11.30
CA VAL A 102 0.93 -3.96 10.03
C VAL A 102 1.27 -5.30 9.38
N ASN A 103 0.24 -6.14 9.18
CA ASN A 103 0.31 -7.51 8.64
C ASN A 103 1.29 -8.42 9.38
N TRP A 104 1.40 -8.23 10.70
CA TRP A 104 2.39 -8.84 11.59
C TRP A 104 2.07 -10.30 11.94
N VAL A 105 2.02 -11.15 10.92
CA VAL A 105 1.76 -12.60 11.00
C VAL A 105 2.84 -13.38 10.25
N ASN A 106 2.99 -14.65 10.62
CA ASN A 106 3.88 -15.59 9.96
C ASN A 106 3.24 -16.11 8.65
N ASP A 107 3.32 -15.31 7.59
CA ASP A 107 2.92 -15.72 6.24
C ASP A 107 4.02 -16.62 5.65
N GLU A 108 3.87 -17.95 5.81
CA GLU A 108 4.75 -18.98 5.27
C GLU A 108 4.94 -18.80 3.75
N GLY A 109 6.05 -18.16 3.37
CA GLY A 109 6.41 -17.91 1.96
C GLY A 109 6.69 -16.45 1.60
N ARG A 110 6.45 -15.49 2.51
CA ARG A 110 6.71 -14.06 2.25
C ARG A 110 7.65 -13.37 3.23
N VAL A 111 8.00 -14.02 4.33
CA VAL A 111 8.98 -13.50 5.29
C VAL A 111 10.16 -14.47 5.34
N SER A 112 11.39 -13.97 5.28
CA SER A 112 12.61 -14.78 5.40
C SER A 112 12.83 -15.28 6.83
N GLU A 113 12.17 -14.66 7.81
CA GLU A 113 12.37 -14.89 9.25
C GLU A 113 11.05 -14.80 10.02
N PRO A 114 10.82 -15.65 11.03
CA PRO A 114 9.63 -15.61 11.89
C PRO A 114 9.37 -14.23 12.49
N VAL A 115 8.14 -13.76 12.39
CA VAL A 115 7.66 -12.50 12.95
C VAL A 115 7.33 -12.71 14.43
N PRO A 116 8.00 -11.99 15.37
CA PRO A 116 7.79 -12.21 16.79
C PRO A 116 6.34 -11.92 17.19
N PHE A 117 5.86 -12.67 18.18
CA PHE A 117 4.64 -12.33 18.89
C PHE A 117 4.94 -11.20 19.88
N THR A 118 4.18 -10.11 19.80
CA THR A 118 4.37 -8.92 20.65
C THR A 118 3.06 -8.60 21.34
N LYS A 119 3.05 -8.61 22.66
CA LYS A 119 1.87 -8.25 23.46
C LYS A 119 2.28 -7.17 24.46
N GLY A 120 1.39 -6.22 24.69
CA GLY A 120 1.60 -5.11 25.60
C GLY A 120 0.48 -4.09 25.49
N GLU A 121 0.32 -3.27 26.53
CA GLU A 121 -0.62 -2.15 26.50
C GLU A 121 -0.28 -1.21 25.34
N GLY A 122 -1.30 -0.85 24.56
CA GLY A 122 -1.14 0.02 23.38
C GLY A 122 -0.47 -0.63 22.17
N VAL A 123 -0.39 -1.96 22.09
CA VAL A 123 -0.01 -2.67 20.86
C VAL A 123 -1.26 -3.10 20.09
N PHE A 124 -1.35 -2.71 18.82
CA PHE A 124 -2.46 -3.02 17.92
C PHE A 124 -1.96 -3.80 16.70
N TYR A 125 -2.70 -4.82 16.28
CA TYR A 125 -2.43 -5.58 15.07
C TYR A 125 -3.29 -5.08 13.93
N VAL A 126 -2.69 -4.69 12.80
CA VAL A 126 -3.41 -4.01 11.73
C VAL A 126 -3.29 -4.74 10.41
N THR A 127 -4.39 -4.92 9.68
CA THR A 127 -4.35 -5.44 8.30
C THR A 127 -5.19 -4.59 7.36
N GLY A 128 -4.73 -4.48 6.11
CA GLY A 128 -5.37 -3.67 5.07
C GLY A 128 -5.94 -4.54 3.94
N GLY A 129 -7.26 -4.52 3.77
CA GLY A 129 -8.00 -5.12 2.64
C GLY A 129 -8.00 -6.65 2.55
N ASN A 130 -7.16 -7.36 3.32
CA ASN A 130 -7.08 -8.82 3.33
C ASN A 130 -7.59 -9.37 4.67
N GLN A 131 -8.84 -9.81 4.66
CA GLN A 131 -9.53 -10.36 5.84
C GLN A 131 -8.89 -11.68 6.33
N THR A 132 -8.29 -12.47 5.43
CA THR A 132 -7.56 -13.69 5.81
C THR A 132 -6.40 -13.41 6.75
N ILE A 133 -5.76 -12.24 6.64
CA ILE A 133 -4.69 -11.85 7.59
C ILE A 133 -5.28 -11.54 8.97
N ALA A 134 -6.47 -10.95 9.07
CA ALA A 134 -7.15 -10.75 10.36
C ALA A 134 -7.48 -12.10 11.02
N TRP A 135 -7.95 -13.07 10.23
CA TRP A 135 -8.16 -14.44 10.71
C TRP A 135 -6.88 -15.06 11.29
N TRP A 136 -5.76 -14.96 10.57
CA TRP A 136 -4.47 -15.46 11.06
C TRP A 136 -4.00 -14.73 12.31
N MET A 137 -4.19 -13.41 12.39
CA MET A 137 -3.89 -12.63 13.61
C MET A 137 -4.68 -13.19 14.80
N ASN A 138 -5.99 -13.35 14.66
CA ASN A 138 -6.85 -13.87 15.71
C ASN A 138 -6.44 -15.29 16.14
N ARG A 139 -6.17 -16.18 15.17
CA ARG A 139 -5.73 -17.55 15.43
C ARG A 139 -4.38 -17.62 16.16
N GLU A 140 -3.48 -16.67 15.90
CA GLU A 140 -2.20 -16.53 16.60
C GLU A 140 -2.31 -15.77 17.93
N GLY A 141 -3.53 -15.41 18.38
CA GLY A 141 -3.75 -14.66 19.64
C GLY A 141 -3.31 -13.20 19.58
N ARG A 142 -3.18 -12.63 18.38
CA ARG A 142 -2.72 -11.26 18.13
C ARG A 142 -3.90 -10.29 18.15
N THR A 143 -4.28 -9.85 19.35
CA THR A 143 -5.34 -8.86 19.59
C THR A 143 -4.79 -7.68 20.38
N PRO A 144 -5.42 -6.48 20.33
CA PRO A 144 -6.55 -6.08 19.48
C PRO A 144 -6.23 -6.02 17.98
N ILE A 145 -7.22 -6.27 17.13
CA ILE A 145 -7.12 -6.29 15.66
C ILE A 145 -7.86 -5.09 15.05
N ILE A 146 -7.18 -4.36 14.17
CA ILE A 146 -7.76 -3.31 13.34
C ILE A 146 -7.78 -3.79 11.88
N LEU A 147 -8.98 -4.01 11.35
CA LEU A 147 -9.19 -4.33 9.94
C LEU A 147 -9.55 -3.06 9.16
N ILE A 148 -8.64 -2.66 8.27
CA ILE A 148 -8.79 -1.51 7.41
C ILE A 148 -9.27 -1.99 6.04
N GLN A 149 -10.56 -1.87 5.79
CA GLN A 149 -11.21 -2.25 4.53
C GLN A 149 -11.15 -1.10 3.53
N TYR A 150 -11.09 -1.44 2.24
CA TYR A 150 -11.09 -0.46 1.17
C TYR A 150 -12.44 -0.43 0.47
N ALA A 151 -13.13 0.71 0.51
CA ALA A 151 -14.37 0.95 -0.21
C ALA A 151 -14.08 1.13 -1.71
N ARG A 152 -14.60 0.23 -2.54
CA ARG A 152 -14.62 0.38 -3.99
C ARG A 152 -15.88 1.06 -4.44
N PHE A 153 -15.76 1.86 -5.50
CA PHE A 153 -16.89 2.50 -6.16
C PHE A 153 -17.07 1.94 -7.56
N ASN A 154 -18.32 1.76 -7.96
CA ASN A 154 -18.66 1.36 -9.31
C ASN A 154 -18.55 2.56 -10.27
N LYS A 155 -18.80 2.36 -11.58
CA LYS A 155 -18.73 3.43 -12.59
C LYS A 155 -19.71 4.58 -12.38
N LYS A 156 -20.74 4.39 -11.56
CA LYS A 156 -21.73 5.41 -11.19
C LYS A 156 -21.31 6.19 -9.93
N GLY A 157 -20.17 5.85 -9.32
CA GLY A 157 -19.71 6.45 -8.07
C GLY A 157 -20.43 5.89 -6.84
N GLU A 158 -21.09 4.74 -6.95
CA GLU A 158 -21.76 4.08 -5.82
C GLU A 158 -20.81 3.06 -5.18
N MET A 159 -20.77 3.02 -3.86
CA MET A 159 -19.95 2.05 -3.12
C MET A 159 -20.43 0.62 -3.36
N VAL A 160 -19.50 -0.29 -3.66
CA VAL A 160 -19.75 -1.71 -3.87
C VAL A 160 -19.83 -2.40 -2.50
N LYS A 161 -21.02 -2.40 -1.90
CA LYS A 161 -21.28 -2.87 -0.52
C LYS A 161 -20.80 -4.30 -0.24
N ASN A 162 -20.97 -5.21 -1.19
CA ASN A 162 -20.60 -6.62 -1.01
C ASN A 162 -19.08 -6.81 -0.76
N GLU A 163 -18.23 -5.85 -1.16
CA GLU A 163 -16.78 -5.92 -0.88
C GLU A 163 -16.43 -5.52 0.56
N LEU A 164 -17.36 -4.91 1.29
CA LEU A 164 -17.21 -4.54 2.71
C LEU A 164 -17.78 -5.60 3.67
N GLU A 165 -18.52 -6.58 3.15
CA GLU A 165 -19.00 -7.70 3.95
C GLU A 165 -17.84 -8.52 4.49
N LEU A 166 -17.93 -8.88 5.78
CA LEU A 166 -16.95 -9.76 6.39
C LEU A 166 -17.14 -11.19 5.85
N SER A 167 -16.05 -11.90 5.58
CA SER A 167 -16.12 -13.34 5.30
C SER A 167 -16.56 -14.11 6.54
N ASP A 168 -17.21 -15.26 6.37
CA ASP A 168 -17.70 -16.09 7.49
C ASP A 168 -16.62 -16.38 8.52
N ASP A 169 -15.38 -16.64 8.09
CA ASP A 169 -14.22 -16.89 8.97
C ASP A 169 -13.86 -15.71 9.89
N VAL A 170 -14.33 -14.50 9.57
CA VAL A 170 -13.89 -13.23 10.19
C VAL A 170 -15.05 -12.50 10.86
N LYS A 171 -16.31 -12.88 10.55
CA LYS A 171 -17.51 -12.30 11.15
C LYS A 171 -17.54 -12.39 12.66
N ASP A 172 -16.96 -13.44 13.25
CA ASP A 172 -16.97 -13.67 14.70
C ASP A 172 -15.86 -12.91 15.43
N ILE A 173 -14.93 -12.27 14.71
CA ILE A 173 -13.78 -11.53 15.30
C ILE A 173 -14.21 -10.12 15.73
N PHE A 174 -14.99 -9.44 14.90
CA PHE A 174 -15.32 -8.01 15.07
C PHE A 174 -16.54 -7.66 15.93
N PRO A 175 -17.34 -8.61 16.47
CA PRO A 175 -18.25 -8.34 17.58
C PRO A 175 -17.52 -8.06 18.90
N ASP A 176 -16.23 -8.42 19.01
CA ASP A 176 -15.38 -8.07 20.14
C ASP A 176 -15.05 -6.56 20.14
N SER A 177 -15.37 -5.87 21.24
CA SER A 177 -15.15 -4.43 21.40
C SER A 177 -13.67 -4.01 21.40
N GLU A 178 -12.74 -4.95 21.56
CA GLU A 178 -11.31 -4.67 21.41
C GLU A 178 -10.87 -4.61 19.93
N ASN A 179 -11.69 -5.12 19.01
CA ASN A 179 -11.38 -5.15 17.58
C ASN A 179 -12.10 -4.03 16.84
N TYR A 180 -11.42 -3.44 15.86
CA TYR A 180 -11.90 -2.25 15.15
C TYR A 180 -11.98 -2.49 13.64
N ARG A 181 -12.99 -1.89 13.02
CA ARG A 181 -13.12 -1.84 11.57
C ARG A 181 -13.07 -0.41 11.07
N ILE A 182 -12.22 -0.16 10.09
CA ILE A 182 -12.10 1.15 9.45
C ILE A 182 -12.32 0.94 7.96
N VAL A 183 -13.20 1.73 7.36
CA VAL A 183 -13.41 1.74 5.91
C VAL A 183 -12.71 2.95 5.32
N VAL A 184 -11.92 2.74 4.28
CA VAL A 184 -11.16 3.80 3.59
C VAL A 184 -11.58 3.86 2.14
N SER A 185 -11.90 5.05 1.64
CA SER A 185 -12.10 5.32 0.22
C SER A 185 -10.98 6.20 -0.32
N HIS A 186 -10.80 6.19 -1.64
CA HIS A 186 -9.83 7.02 -2.34
C HIS A 186 -10.52 7.87 -3.41
N CYS A 187 -10.12 9.14 -3.52
CA CYS A 187 -10.82 10.13 -4.36
C CYS A 187 -10.83 9.83 -5.86
N SER A 188 -9.97 8.92 -6.33
CA SER A 188 -9.88 8.58 -7.75
C SER A 188 -11.01 7.68 -8.27
N ASN A 189 -11.84 7.10 -7.39
CA ASN A 189 -12.91 6.15 -7.74
C ASN A 189 -12.45 5.04 -8.72
N HIS A 190 -11.16 4.71 -8.71
CA HIS A 190 -10.53 3.74 -9.61
C HIS A 190 -10.33 2.43 -8.85
N PRO A 191 -10.38 1.25 -9.51
CA PRO A 191 -9.94 0.00 -8.91
C PRO A 191 -8.53 0.15 -8.35
N PHE A 192 -8.43 0.16 -7.03
CA PHE A 192 -7.19 0.41 -6.32
C PHE A 192 -6.52 -0.94 -6.01
N PRO A 193 -5.18 -1.06 -6.15
CA PRO A 193 -4.50 -2.29 -5.81
C PRO A 193 -4.70 -2.64 -4.34
N GLN A 194 -4.52 -3.92 -4.00
CA GLN A 194 -4.26 -4.30 -2.60
C GLN A 194 -2.97 -3.63 -2.13
N MET A 195 -3.11 -2.51 -1.41
CA MET A 195 -2.01 -1.69 -0.91
C MET A 195 -2.08 -1.55 0.60
N SER A 196 -2.00 -2.69 1.28
CA SER A 196 -2.17 -2.76 2.72
C SER A 196 -1.34 -1.72 3.47
N ALA A 197 -0.09 -1.47 3.05
CA ALA A 197 0.74 -0.41 3.63
C ALA A 197 0.13 1.00 3.51
N VAL A 198 -0.12 1.47 2.28
CA VAL A 198 -0.62 2.84 2.03
C VAL A 198 -1.97 3.09 2.71
N VAL A 199 -2.93 2.15 2.60
CA VAL A 199 -4.26 2.35 3.17
C VAL A 199 -4.21 2.32 4.70
N CYS A 200 -3.40 1.44 5.30
CA CYS A 200 -3.24 1.43 6.75
C CYS A 200 -2.57 2.72 7.24
N ILE A 201 -1.50 3.16 6.56
CA ILE A 201 -0.81 4.40 6.91
C ILE A 201 -1.77 5.60 6.79
N ALA A 202 -2.50 5.72 5.68
CA ALA A 202 -3.42 6.83 5.47
C ALA A 202 -4.52 6.89 6.52
N ALA A 203 -5.10 5.74 6.88
CA ALA A 203 -6.12 5.67 7.93
C ALA A 203 -5.55 6.02 9.30
N LEU A 204 -4.41 5.43 9.69
CA LEU A 204 -3.79 5.68 11.00
C LEU A 204 -3.28 7.13 11.12
N CYS A 205 -2.82 7.75 10.03
CA CYS A 205 -2.43 9.17 10.04
C CYS A 205 -3.59 10.12 10.32
N LYS A 206 -4.85 9.71 10.08
CA LYS A 206 -6.02 10.51 10.44
C LYS A 206 -6.43 10.37 11.91
N LEU A 207 -5.82 9.41 12.63
CA LEU A 207 -6.08 9.17 14.05
C LEU A 207 -4.98 9.75 14.95
N ALA A 208 -3.96 10.41 14.38
CA ALA A 208 -2.84 10.90 15.17
C ALA A 208 -2.26 12.21 14.65
N LYS A 209 -1.76 13.04 15.56
CA LYS A 209 -1.09 14.30 15.22
C LYS A 209 0.31 14.07 14.66
N LYS A 210 1.08 13.16 15.28
CA LYS A 210 2.42 12.76 14.85
C LYS A 210 2.51 11.26 14.59
N VAL A 211 3.20 10.86 13.53
CA VAL A 211 3.31 9.45 13.14
C VAL A 211 4.75 9.11 12.78
N ASN A 212 5.26 8.04 13.38
CA ASN A 212 6.52 7.42 12.97
C ASN A 212 6.21 6.12 12.23
N ILE A 213 6.83 5.91 11.08
CA ILE A 213 6.59 4.76 10.20
C ILE A 213 7.90 4.02 10.00
N TYR A 214 7.94 2.73 10.32
CA TYR A 214 9.14 1.91 10.26
C TYR A 214 8.97 0.74 9.31
N GLY A 215 10.05 0.34 8.64
CA GLY A 215 10.07 -0.89 7.83
C GLY A 215 9.26 -0.79 6.54
N TRP A 216 8.96 0.43 6.07
CA TRP A 216 8.26 0.60 4.78
C TRP A 216 9.27 0.44 3.63
N ASP A 217 9.51 -0.81 3.23
CA ASP A 217 10.46 -1.10 2.16
C ASP A 217 9.80 -1.35 0.81
N GLN A 218 8.50 -1.67 0.79
CA GLN A 218 7.78 -2.10 -0.41
C GLN A 218 8.57 -3.18 -1.18
N TYR A 219 9.08 -4.16 -0.44
CA TYR A 219 9.93 -5.23 -0.93
C TYR A 219 11.26 -4.79 -1.55
N LEU A 220 11.72 -3.54 -1.40
CA LEU A 220 13.09 -3.19 -1.79
C LEU A 220 14.11 -4.01 -0.98
N ASP A 221 14.95 -4.76 -1.68
CA ASP A 221 16.06 -5.54 -1.13
C ASP A 221 17.42 -4.81 -1.28
N PHE A 222 17.39 -3.58 -1.76
CA PHE A 222 18.54 -2.70 -1.92
C PHE A 222 18.21 -1.29 -1.43
N GLU A 223 19.24 -0.49 -1.18
CA GLU A 223 19.11 0.90 -0.75
C GLU A 223 19.09 1.84 -1.98
N PRO A 224 17.96 2.47 -2.35
CA PRO A 224 17.89 3.31 -3.54
C PRO A 224 18.96 4.42 -3.61
N ILE A 225 19.39 4.96 -2.48
CA ILE A 225 20.42 6.01 -2.44
C ILE A 225 21.79 5.53 -2.96
N LYS A 226 22.10 4.23 -2.83
CA LYS A 226 23.39 3.65 -3.25
C LYS A 226 23.42 3.22 -4.71
N HIS A 227 22.33 3.41 -5.46
CA HIS A 227 22.19 2.90 -6.81
C HIS A 227 21.71 3.97 -7.80
N GLY A 228 22.09 3.79 -9.07
CA GLY A 228 21.68 4.70 -10.15
C GLY A 228 20.23 4.51 -10.59
N TYR A 229 19.74 5.49 -11.37
CA TYR A 229 18.37 5.59 -11.87
C TYR A 229 17.79 4.27 -12.41
N TRP A 230 18.53 3.55 -13.25
CA TRP A 230 18.02 2.33 -13.90
C TRP A 230 17.81 1.17 -12.92
N LYS A 231 18.72 1.01 -11.95
CA LYS A 231 18.56 0.00 -10.90
C LYS A 231 17.33 0.31 -10.03
N VAL A 232 17.07 1.59 -9.74
CA VAL A 232 15.89 2.02 -8.99
C VAL A 232 14.60 1.82 -9.80
N LEU A 233 14.58 2.19 -11.09
CA LEU A 233 13.43 1.99 -11.97
C LEU A 233 13.05 0.50 -12.06
N PHE A 234 14.01 -0.37 -12.34
CA PHE A 234 13.76 -1.80 -12.41
C PHE A 234 13.65 -2.45 -11.03
N GLY A 235 13.98 -1.74 -9.96
CA GLY A 235 13.72 -2.13 -8.57
C GLY A 235 12.24 -2.32 -8.25
N LEU A 236 11.33 -1.70 -9.03
CA LEU A 236 9.89 -2.02 -8.98
C LEU A 236 9.60 -3.52 -9.20
N THR A 237 10.56 -4.26 -9.75
CA THR A 237 10.48 -5.71 -10.00
C THR A 237 11.17 -6.58 -8.94
N SER A 238 11.86 -5.98 -7.95
CA SER A 238 12.55 -6.68 -6.86
C SER A 238 11.62 -7.04 -5.70
N PRO A 239 11.91 -8.12 -4.94
CA PRO A 239 12.51 -9.40 -5.30
C PRO A 239 11.45 -10.36 -5.87
N ARG A 240 11.91 -11.57 -6.20
CA ARG A 240 11.07 -12.73 -6.51
C ARG A 240 10.96 -13.64 -5.27
N PRO A 241 9.98 -13.48 -4.35
CA PRO A 241 9.58 -14.55 -3.47
C PRO A 241 9.18 -15.79 -4.29
N LYS A 242 9.36 -16.96 -3.69
CA LYS A 242 8.96 -18.27 -4.24
C LYS A 242 7.45 -18.38 -4.51
N SER A 243 6.62 -17.46 -4.01
CA SER A 243 5.16 -17.48 -4.19
C SER A 243 4.54 -16.09 -4.46
N ARG A 244 3.28 -16.15 -4.95
CA ARG A 244 2.39 -15.09 -5.47
C ARG A 244 2.33 -13.82 -4.60
N PRO A 245 2.10 -12.61 -5.16
CA PRO A 245 1.35 -12.34 -6.40
C PRO A 245 2.20 -12.32 -7.69
N PRO A 246 1.56 -12.39 -8.88
CA PRO A 246 2.25 -12.22 -10.16
C PRO A 246 3.07 -10.92 -10.19
N LEU A 247 4.25 -10.96 -10.80
CA LEU A 247 5.21 -9.84 -10.80
C LEU A 247 4.61 -8.50 -11.29
N ALA A 248 3.65 -8.54 -12.23
CA ALA A 248 2.94 -7.36 -12.71
C ALA A 248 2.15 -6.63 -11.60
N CYS A 249 1.52 -7.39 -10.70
CA CYS A 249 0.81 -6.84 -9.55
C CYS A 249 1.74 -6.03 -8.64
N ARG A 250 3.02 -6.44 -8.54
CA ARG A 250 3.99 -5.79 -7.66
C ARG A 250 4.47 -4.47 -8.22
N VAL A 251 4.73 -4.38 -9.53
CA VAL A 251 5.09 -3.10 -10.15
C VAL A 251 3.95 -2.09 -10.00
N GLU A 252 2.71 -2.51 -10.23
CA GLU A 252 1.54 -1.63 -10.06
C GLU A 252 1.39 -1.17 -8.59
N GLN A 253 1.48 -2.09 -7.63
CA GLN A 253 1.49 -1.75 -6.20
C GLN A 253 2.68 -0.86 -5.80
N ALA A 254 3.87 -1.12 -6.34
CA ALA A 254 5.08 -0.37 -6.04
C ALA A 254 4.97 1.06 -6.57
N LEU A 255 4.40 1.28 -7.76
CA LEU A 255 4.18 2.63 -8.29
C LEU A 255 3.35 3.49 -7.33
N TRP A 256 2.25 2.94 -6.82
CA TRP A 256 1.42 3.64 -5.86
C TRP A 256 2.10 3.84 -4.50
N ASN A 257 2.77 2.81 -3.96
CA ASN A 257 3.51 2.95 -2.70
C ASN A 257 4.60 4.00 -2.81
N TYR A 258 5.33 4.02 -3.93
CA TYR A 258 6.41 4.97 -4.17
C TYR A 258 5.83 6.38 -4.31
N HIS A 259 4.74 6.53 -5.05
CA HIS A 259 4.01 7.79 -5.17
C HIS A 259 3.62 8.37 -3.81
N TYR A 260 2.96 7.56 -2.98
CA TYR A 260 2.49 8.01 -1.68
C TYR A 260 3.62 8.21 -0.68
N ALA A 261 4.58 7.31 -0.59
CA ALA A 261 5.74 7.48 0.29
C ALA A 261 6.51 8.77 -0.03
N TYR A 262 6.72 9.09 -1.31
CA TYR A 262 7.41 10.32 -1.71
C TYR A 262 6.64 11.60 -1.38
N ARG A 263 5.31 11.56 -1.39
CA ARG A 263 4.48 12.70 -0.98
C ARG A 263 4.37 12.80 0.54
N LEU A 264 4.22 11.68 1.24
CA LEU A 264 4.13 11.61 2.70
C LEU A 264 5.43 12.00 3.40
N ASP A 265 6.61 11.67 2.83
CA ASP A 265 7.93 12.06 3.38
C ASP A 265 8.15 13.59 3.43
N LYS A 266 7.27 14.37 2.80
CA LYS A 266 7.31 15.85 2.84
C LYS A 266 6.48 16.45 3.98
N LEU A 267 5.67 15.65 4.66
CA LEU A 267 4.83 16.13 5.76
C LEU A 267 5.65 16.20 7.05
N GLN A 268 5.63 17.36 7.70
CA GLN A 268 6.46 17.63 8.89
C GLN A 268 6.09 16.77 10.11
N ASN A 269 4.84 16.30 10.17
CA ASN A 269 4.33 15.49 11.25
C ASN A 269 4.54 13.98 11.03
N LEU A 270 5.12 13.59 9.89
CA LEU A 270 5.45 12.20 9.58
C LEU A 270 6.98 12.00 9.58
N ASN A 271 7.43 10.95 10.26
CA ASN A 271 8.79 10.47 10.17
C ASN A 271 8.77 9.06 9.57
N ILE A 272 9.43 8.85 8.43
CA ILE A 272 9.40 7.58 7.72
C ILE A 272 10.81 6.99 7.66
N GLU A 273 11.01 5.87 8.36
CA GLU A 273 12.23 5.08 8.37
C GLU A 273 12.02 3.80 7.55
N GLY A 274 12.42 3.84 6.28
CA GLY A 274 12.34 2.68 5.38
C GLY A 274 13.13 2.91 4.09
N ARG A 275 13.43 1.84 3.35
CA ARG A 275 14.15 1.97 2.07
C ARG A 275 13.38 2.80 1.06
N ILE A 276 12.05 2.82 1.13
CA ILE A 276 11.20 3.55 0.19
C ILE A 276 11.45 5.07 0.22
N THR A 277 11.82 5.64 1.37
CA THR A 277 12.02 7.09 1.48
C THR A 277 13.28 7.55 0.79
N GLN A 278 14.25 6.65 0.61
CA GLN A 278 15.48 6.92 -0.14
C GLN A 278 15.21 7.20 -1.63
N LEU A 279 14.00 6.94 -2.13
CA LEU A 279 13.58 7.33 -3.48
C LEU A 279 13.58 8.85 -3.69
N LYS A 280 13.55 9.66 -2.62
CA LYS A 280 13.69 11.12 -2.73
C LYS A 280 15.02 11.57 -3.33
N HIS A 281 16.05 10.73 -3.28
CA HIS A 281 17.32 10.95 -3.97
C HIS A 281 17.23 10.72 -5.49
N HIS A 282 16.08 10.27 -6.00
CA HIS A 282 15.78 10.07 -7.42
C HIS A 282 14.62 10.97 -7.89
N PRO A 283 14.71 12.30 -7.78
CA PRO A 283 13.59 13.20 -8.04
C PRO A 283 13.09 13.14 -9.50
N ARG A 284 13.98 12.89 -10.46
CA ARG A 284 13.61 12.68 -11.88
C ARG A 284 12.74 11.43 -12.07
N PHE A 285 12.99 10.37 -11.31
CA PHE A 285 12.18 9.16 -11.35
C PHE A 285 10.82 9.41 -10.70
N MET A 286 10.80 10.05 -9.52
CA MET A 286 9.56 10.35 -8.81
C MET A 286 8.63 11.29 -9.58
N ASN A 287 9.18 12.27 -10.30
CA ASN A 287 8.38 13.11 -11.20
C ASN A 287 7.70 12.29 -12.32
N LYS A 288 8.37 11.25 -12.83
CA LYS A 288 7.75 10.35 -13.82
C LYS A 288 6.65 9.50 -13.20
N ILE A 289 6.84 9.00 -11.97
CA ILE A 289 5.78 8.30 -11.21
C ILE A 289 4.58 9.22 -10.98
N ASN A 290 4.77 10.47 -10.55
CA ASN A 290 3.65 11.39 -10.33
C ASN A 290 2.78 11.59 -11.60
N LYS A 291 3.41 11.68 -12.77
CA LYS A 291 2.71 11.77 -14.07
C LYS A 291 1.91 10.52 -14.45
N VAL A 292 2.12 9.39 -13.76
CA VAL A 292 1.28 8.20 -13.92
C VAL A 292 -0.09 8.41 -13.27
N PHE A 293 -0.13 9.10 -12.12
CA PHE A 293 -1.31 9.23 -11.26
C PHE A 293 -2.08 10.53 -11.44
N HIS A 294 -1.40 11.61 -11.80
CA HIS A 294 -2.00 12.94 -11.85
C HIS A 294 -2.33 13.45 -13.25
N ASN A 295 -3.44 14.18 -13.33
CA ASN A 295 -3.68 15.11 -14.43
C ASN A 295 -2.91 16.39 -14.13
N ASP A 296 -2.25 16.92 -15.16
CA ASP A 296 -1.71 18.29 -15.16
C ASP A 296 -2.85 19.30 -15.26
#